data_AF-A0A538NLI5-F1
#
_entry.id   AF-A0A538NLI5-F1
#
_cell.length_a   1.000
_cell.length_b   1.000
_cell.length_c   1.000
_cell.angle_alpha   90.00
_cell.angle_beta   90.00
_cell.angle_gamma   90.00
#
_symmetry.space_group_name_H-M   'P 1'
#
loop_
_entity.id
_entity.type
_entity.pdbx_description
1 polymer ?
#
loop_
_entity_poly.entity_id
_entity_poly.type
_entity_poly.pdbx_seq_one_letter_code
_entity_poly.pdbx_strand_id
1 'polypeptide(L)'
;MKTKNMTTLHSGKSIGRLPLRLGFLLIPLVLAWFAFFPRAEAVSPPPDGGYPGQNTAEGDFALFRLTSGTANTASGFNALLDNTTGSYNTATGWQALFSNTSGVTNTATGG
;
A
#
# COMPACT_ATOMS: atom_id res chain seq x y z
N MET A 1 74.48 4.93 19.67
CA MET A 1 73.20 4.92 20.43
C MET A 1 72.45 6.18 19.97
N LYS A 2 71.30 6.15 19.29
CA LYS A 2 70.09 5.35 19.53
C LYS A 2 69.27 5.22 18.22
N THR A 3 68.60 4.08 18.15
CA THR A 3 67.77 3.40 17.14
C THR A 3 66.69 4.20 16.38
N LYS A 4 66.52 3.80 15.10
CA LYS A 4 65.29 3.98 14.29
C LYS A 4 64.10 3.34 15.01
N ASN A 5 62.98 4.05 15.13
CA ASN A 5 61.66 3.43 15.32
C ASN A 5 60.72 4.01 14.25
N MET A 6 60.63 3.32 13.12
CA MET A 6 59.65 3.60 12.07
C MET A 6 58.43 2.73 12.36
N THR A 7 57.43 3.32 13.01
CA THR A 7 56.16 2.67 13.34
C THR A 7 55.36 2.47 12.05
N THR A 8 55.17 1.22 11.65
CA THR A 8 54.29 0.80 10.54
C THR A 8 52.83 1.07 10.90
N LEU A 9 52.21 2.03 10.23
CA LEU A 9 50.76 2.26 10.28
C LEU A 9 50.04 1.18 9.45
N HIS A 10 49.13 0.45 10.11
CA HIS A 10 48.27 -0.55 9.49
C HIS A 10 47.41 0.08 8.38
N SER A 11 47.51 -0.51 7.18
CA SER A 11 46.76 -0.16 5.99
C SER A 11 45.25 -0.26 6.23
N GLY A 12 44.58 0.89 6.31
CA GLY A 12 43.13 0.97 6.27
C GLY A 12 42.62 0.47 4.92
N LYS A 13 41.67 -0.47 4.96
CA LYS A 13 41.05 -1.11 3.79
C LYS A 13 40.47 -0.03 2.88
N SER A 14 41.14 0.25 1.75
CA SER A 14 40.73 1.25 0.77
C SER A 14 39.42 0.81 0.12
N ILE A 15 38.34 1.54 0.35
CA ILE A 15 37.09 1.40 -0.40
C ILE A 15 37.38 1.92 -1.81
N GLY A 16 37.54 0.99 -2.75
CA GLY A 16 37.86 1.31 -4.14
C GLY A 16 36.83 2.28 -4.73
N ARG A 17 37.29 3.44 -5.19
CA ARG A 17 36.45 4.41 -5.90
C ARG A 17 35.94 3.75 -7.17
N LEU A 18 34.62 3.62 -7.33
CA LEU A 18 34.05 3.15 -8.59
C LEU A 18 34.52 4.07 -9.73
N PRO A 19 35.00 3.53 -10.86
CA PRO A 19 35.41 4.35 -11.98
C PRO A 19 34.18 5.10 -12.53
N LEU A 20 34.32 6.40 -12.76
CA LEU A 20 33.25 7.29 -13.24
C LEU A 20 32.51 6.73 -14.48
N ARG A 21 33.22 6.00 -15.34
CA ARG A 21 32.68 5.31 -16.52
C ARG A 21 31.62 4.26 -16.19
N LEU A 22 31.70 3.62 -15.04
CA LEU A 22 30.74 2.62 -14.59
C LEU A 22 29.43 3.28 -14.16
N GLY A 23 29.49 4.48 -13.58
CA GLY A 23 28.29 5.28 -13.26
C GLY A 23 27.49 5.65 -14.53
N PHE A 24 28.17 6.06 -15.59
CA PHE A 24 27.54 6.38 -16.88
C PHE A 24 26.83 5.18 -17.55
N LEU A 25 27.26 3.95 -17.25
CA LEU A 25 26.61 2.74 -17.75
C LEU A 25 25.42 2.31 -16.87
N LEU A 26 25.60 2.36 -15.55
CA LEU A 26 24.62 1.83 -14.61
C LEU A 26 23.37 2.71 -14.47
N ILE A 27 23.52 4.04 -14.53
CA ILE A 27 22.37 4.97 -14.44
C ILE A 27 21.34 4.72 -15.55
N PRO A 28 21.69 4.71 -16.85
CA PRO A 28 20.71 4.47 -17.90
C PRO A 28 20.17 3.03 -17.87
N LEU A 29 20.96 2.04 -17.42
CA LEU A 29 20.49 0.66 -17.23
C LEU A 29 19.38 0.59 -16.17
N VAL A 30 19.56 1.27 -15.03
CA VAL A 30 18.57 1.33 -13.95
C VAL A 30 17.32 2.08 -14.42
N LEU A 31 17.48 3.20 -15.13
CA LEU A 31 16.34 3.94 -15.70
C LEU A 31 15.59 3.09 -16.75
N ALA A 32 16.30 2.34 -17.60
CA ALA A 32 15.71 1.41 -18.54
C ALA A 32 14.95 0.28 -17.82
N TRP A 33 15.48 -0.23 -16.70
CA TRP A 33 14.79 -1.19 -15.85
C TRP A 33 13.46 -0.59 -15.34
N PHE A 34 13.46 0.60 -14.77
CA PHE A 34 12.23 1.23 -14.31
C PHE A 34 11.24 1.55 -15.44
N ALA A 35 11.73 1.81 -16.66
CA ALA A 35 10.88 2.08 -17.82
C ALA A 35 10.31 0.81 -18.48
N PHE A 36 11.02 -0.32 -18.45
CA PHE A 36 10.62 -1.57 -19.10
C PHE A 36 9.87 -2.55 -18.20
N PHE A 37 9.88 -2.36 -16.87
CA PHE A 37 9.08 -3.15 -15.93
C PHE A 37 7.78 -2.41 -15.63
N PRO A 38 6.64 -2.80 -16.23
CA PRO A 38 5.40 -2.10 -16.02
C PRO A 38 4.88 -2.39 -14.61
N ARG A 39 4.47 -1.32 -13.93
CA ARG A 39 3.32 -1.28 -13.01
C ARG A 39 3.47 -2.04 -11.67
N ALA A 40 4.11 -1.38 -10.71
CA ALA A 40 3.48 -1.28 -9.39
C ALA A 40 2.34 -0.25 -9.51
N GLU A 41 1.22 -0.65 -10.10
CA GLU A 41 0.03 0.20 -10.02
C GLU A 41 -0.43 0.20 -8.58
N ALA A 42 -0.63 1.39 -8.02
CA ALA A 42 -1.59 1.52 -6.94
C ALA A 42 -2.90 0.91 -7.46
N VAL A 43 -3.41 -0.12 -6.77
CA VAL A 43 -4.75 -0.64 -7.06
C VAL A 43 -5.69 0.57 -7.02
N SER A 44 -6.57 0.69 -8.00
CA SER A 44 -7.57 1.74 -8.03
C SER A 44 -8.94 1.10 -7.76
N PRO A 45 -9.61 1.43 -6.66
CA PRO A 45 -9.15 2.31 -5.57
C PRO A 45 -8.04 1.66 -4.71
N PRO A 46 -7.19 2.47 -4.03
CA PRO A 46 -6.20 1.95 -3.11
C PRO A 46 -6.86 1.09 -2.02
N PRO A 47 -6.19 0.04 -1.52
CA PRO A 47 -6.72 -0.79 -0.44
C PRO A 47 -7.17 0.03 0.78
N ASP A 48 -6.53 1.18 1.05
CA ASP A 48 -6.72 2.01 2.24
C ASP A 48 -7.70 3.20 2.09
N GLY A 49 -8.69 3.11 1.19
CA GLY A 49 -9.96 3.83 1.42
C GLY A 49 -10.16 5.18 0.70
N GLY A 50 -9.90 5.22 -0.61
CA GLY A 50 -10.28 6.34 -1.47
C GLY A 50 -11.70 6.28 -2.05
N TYR A 51 -12.71 5.75 -1.35
CA TYR A 51 -14.05 5.61 -1.93
C TYR A 51 -14.82 6.95 -1.91
N PRO A 52 -15.55 7.30 -3.00
CA PRO A 52 -16.42 8.48 -3.02
C PRO A 52 -17.42 8.49 -1.87
N GLY A 53 -17.88 9.67 -1.46
CA GLY A 53 -18.97 9.79 -0.49
C GLY A 53 -18.57 9.48 0.96
N GLN A 54 -17.29 9.61 1.33
CA GLN A 54 -16.78 9.33 2.67
C GLN A 54 -16.98 7.86 3.10
N ASN A 55 -16.90 6.95 2.14
CA ASN A 55 -16.99 5.53 2.41
C ASN A 55 -15.59 4.94 2.67
N THR A 56 -15.51 3.91 3.50
CA THR A 56 -14.30 3.12 3.73
C THR A 56 -14.64 1.67 3.49
N ALA A 57 -13.92 1.00 2.59
CA ALA A 57 -14.10 -0.42 2.30
C ALA A 57 -12.75 -1.14 2.35
N GLU A 58 -12.57 -1.98 3.36
CA GLU A 58 -11.36 -2.77 3.61
C GLU A 58 -11.75 -4.25 3.62
N GLY A 59 -11.18 -5.05 2.72
CA GLY A 59 -11.51 -6.47 2.57
C GLY A 59 -12.18 -6.79 1.24
N ASP A 60 -12.11 -8.08 0.86
CA ASP A 60 -12.62 -8.53 -0.43
C ASP A 60 -14.14 -8.34 -0.53
N PHE A 61 -14.57 -7.74 -1.64
CA PHE A 61 -15.95 -7.31 -1.94
C PHE A 61 -16.64 -6.42 -0.89
N ALA A 62 -15.90 -5.76 0.00
CA ALA A 62 -16.48 -4.75 0.89
C ALA A 62 -17.10 -3.59 0.08
N LEU A 63 -18.36 -3.22 0.37
CA LEU A 63 -19.11 -2.17 -0.35
C LEU A 63 -19.18 -2.30 -1.87
N PHE A 64 -18.96 -3.49 -2.42
CA PHE A 64 -18.80 -3.69 -3.86
C PHE A 64 -19.99 -3.23 -4.71
N ARG A 65 -21.23 -3.29 -4.18
CA ARG A 65 -22.45 -2.91 -4.90
C ARG A 65 -22.99 -1.52 -4.58
N LEU A 66 -22.22 -0.69 -3.86
CA LEU A 66 -22.65 0.66 -3.50
C LEU A 66 -22.73 1.56 -4.74
N THR A 67 -23.92 2.09 -5.02
CA THR A 67 -24.17 3.00 -6.15
C THR A 67 -24.28 4.46 -5.73
N SER A 68 -24.94 4.78 -4.62
CA SER A 68 -25.23 6.17 -4.26
C SER A 68 -25.37 6.45 -2.75
N GLY A 69 -24.71 5.67 -1.90
CA GLY A 69 -24.66 5.88 -0.45
C GLY A 69 -23.40 6.56 0.05
N THR A 70 -23.45 7.13 1.25
CA THR A 70 -22.37 7.92 1.86
C THR A 70 -22.10 7.52 3.30
N ALA A 71 -20.90 7.81 3.79
CA ALA A 71 -20.49 7.61 5.18
C ALA A 71 -20.67 6.17 5.68
N ASN A 72 -20.38 5.16 4.85
CA ASN A 72 -20.37 3.77 5.26
C ASN A 72 -18.94 3.30 5.57
N THR A 73 -18.79 2.47 6.60
CA THR A 73 -17.54 1.78 6.93
C THR A 73 -17.78 0.27 6.83
N ALA A 74 -17.06 -0.39 5.94
CA ALA A 74 -17.07 -1.84 5.75
C ALA A 74 -15.65 -2.39 5.92
N SER A 75 -15.46 -3.29 6.89
CA SER A 75 -14.19 -3.95 7.13
C SER A 75 -14.43 -5.46 7.25
N GLY A 76 -13.97 -6.25 6.28
CA GLY A 76 -14.13 -7.71 6.26
C GLY A 76 -14.65 -8.25 4.93
N PHE A 77 -14.48 -9.56 4.72
CA PHE A 77 -14.96 -10.26 3.52
C PHE A 77 -16.48 -10.13 3.40
N ASN A 78 -16.94 -9.57 2.28
CA ASN A 78 -18.34 -9.32 1.97
C ASN A 78 -19.09 -8.40 2.97
N ALA A 79 -18.39 -7.56 3.74
CA ALA A 79 -19.03 -6.57 4.59
C ALA A 79 -19.79 -5.54 3.75
N LEU A 80 -21.07 -5.30 4.05
CA LEU A 80 -21.98 -4.41 3.30
C LEU A 80 -22.04 -4.69 1.78
N LEU A 81 -21.87 -5.94 1.36
CA LEU A 81 -21.78 -6.30 -0.05
C LEU A 81 -23.01 -5.88 -0.87
N ASP A 82 -24.23 -6.12 -0.38
CA ASP A 82 -25.47 -5.79 -1.11
C ASP A 82 -25.99 -4.37 -0.84
N ASN A 83 -25.25 -3.52 -0.12
CA ASN A 83 -25.66 -2.13 0.10
C ASN A 83 -25.54 -1.33 -1.18
N THR A 84 -26.68 -0.86 -1.72
CA THR A 84 -26.74 -0.11 -2.97
C THR A 84 -26.86 1.40 -2.70
N THR A 85 -27.76 1.80 -1.80
CA THR A 85 -28.04 3.23 -1.55
C THR A 85 -28.04 3.61 -0.08
N GLY A 86 -27.78 2.68 0.84
CA GLY A 86 -27.75 2.96 2.28
C GLY A 86 -26.56 3.83 2.68
N SER A 87 -26.76 4.64 3.73
CA SER A 87 -25.76 5.57 4.27
C SER A 87 -25.59 5.38 5.77
N TYR A 88 -24.45 5.82 6.31
CA TYR A 88 -24.18 5.81 7.75
C TYR A 88 -24.17 4.41 8.38
N ASN A 89 -23.78 3.37 7.64
CA ASN A 89 -23.67 2.02 8.19
C ASN A 89 -22.24 1.68 8.59
N THR A 90 -22.07 0.95 9.68
CA THR A 90 -20.78 0.38 10.12
C THR A 90 -20.87 -1.14 10.16
N ALA A 91 -20.04 -1.83 9.39
CA ALA A 91 -19.99 -3.28 9.30
C ALA A 91 -18.55 -3.77 9.44
N THR A 92 -18.29 -4.59 10.45
CA THR A 92 -16.97 -5.18 10.71
C THR A 92 -17.08 -6.69 10.82
N GLY A 93 -16.26 -7.48 10.11
CA GLY A 93 -16.26 -8.94 10.13
C GLY A 93 -16.90 -9.59 8.91
N TRP A 94 -16.79 -10.91 8.80
CA TRP A 94 -17.29 -11.70 7.67
C TRP A 94 -18.80 -11.53 7.51
N GLN A 95 -19.23 -11.09 6.32
CA GLN A 95 -20.62 -10.89 5.95
C GLN A 95 -21.44 -9.97 6.89
N ALA A 96 -20.78 -9.07 7.62
CA ALA A 96 -21.48 -8.07 8.43
C ALA A 96 -22.36 -7.17 7.54
N LEU A 97 -23.66 -7.05 7.88
CA LEU A 97 -24.68 -6.35 7.07
C LEU A 97 -24.74 -6.79 5.59
N PHE A 98 -24.43 -8.05 5.28
CA PHE A 98 -24.34 -8.57 3.91
C PHE A 98 -25.52 -8.19 3.01
N SER A 99 -26.76 -8.37 3.47
CA SER A 99 -27.99 -8.10 2.70
C SER A 99 -28.64 -6.74 2.98
N ASN A 100 -27.93 -5.79 3.58
CA ASN A 100 -28.47 -4.47 3.85
C ASN A 100 -28.46 -3.63 2.57
N THR A 101 -29.60 -3.47 1.88
CA THR A 101 -29.67 -2.82 0.55
C THR A 101 -29.77 -1.30 0.60
N SER A 102 -30.63 -0.78 1.48
CA SER A 102 -30.91 0.66 1.62
C SER A 102 -31.03 1.10 3.08
N GLY A 103 -30.54 0.28 4.02
CA GLY A 103 -30.61 0.61 5.44
C GLY A 103 -29.72 1.80 5.78
N VAL A 104 -30.14 2.55 6.80
CA VAL A 104 -29.46 3.74 7.28
C VAL A 104 -29.14 3.56 8.76
N THR A 105 -27.96 4.01 9.20
CA THR A 105 -27.58 4.02 10.63
C THR A 105 -27.57 2.64 11.30
N ASN A 106 -27.12 1.61 10.58
CA ASN A 106 -26.96 0.27 11.15
C ASN A 106 -25.51 0.03 11.59
N THR A 107 -25.34 -0.70 12.68
CA THR A 107 -24.04 -1.19 13.13
C THR A 107 -24.11 -2.71 13.29
N ALA A 108 -23.21 -3.46 12.66
CA ALA A 108 -23.09 -4.90 12.90
C ALA A 108 -21.64 -5.36 12.96
N THR A 109 -21.43 -6.42 13.74
CA THR A 109 -20.16 -7.14 13.84
C THR A 109 -20.39 -8.60 13.46
N GLY A 110 -19.73 -9.04 12.39
CA GLY A 110 -19.65 -10.43 11.94
C GLY A 110 -18.43 -11.13 12.53
N GLY A 111 -18.42 -12.46 12.42
CA GLY A 111 -17.32 -13.32 12.90
C GLY A 111 -16.15 -13.41 11.94
#